data_AF-A0A831W798-F1
#
_entry.id   AF-A0A831W798-F1
#
_cell.length_a   1.000
_cell.length_b   1.000
_cell.length_c   1.000
_cell.angle_alpha   90.00
_cell.angle_beta   90.00
_cell.angle_gamma   90.00
#
_symmetry.space_group_name_H-M   'P 1'
#
loop_
_entity.id
_entity.type
_entity.pdbx_description
1 polymer ?
#
loop_
_entity_poly.entity_id
_entity_poly.type
_entity_poly.pdbx_seq_one_letter_code
_entity_poly.pdbx_strand_id
1 'polypeptide(L)'
;MVGHRPGYQHWPVLSCKKKTKENPARCRGEGRMAKPAIHGFDFEHWAALARTDPLGFEAERAVVVEAAIRRAPRDRQRRLRGLQWRIDQVRRTTHNPLVACQRIQGMMWAAVLRDGGLLDSLHRLSEIGVGVPARPRVSEREAVVLAFRRPAARC
;
A
#
# COMPACT_ATOMS: atom_id res chain seq x y z
N MET A 1 0.08 -3.56 41.39
CA MET A 1 -0.95 -4.08 40.46
C MET A 1 -0.32 -4.24 39.09
N VAL A 2 0.02 -5.48 38.74
CA VAL A 2 0.72 -5.84 37.50
C VAL A 2 -0.34 -6.25 36.48
N GLY A 3 -0.52 -5.43 35.44
CA GLY A 3 -1.34 -5.78 34.28
C GLY A 3 -0.49 -6.50 33.24
N HIS A 4 -0.56 -7.82 33.22
CA HIS A 4 0.02 -8.69 32.19
C HIS A 4 -0.52 -8.32 30.79
N ARG A 5 0.38 -8.08 29.83
CA ARG A 5 0.07 -8.22 28.40
C ARG A 5 0.49 -9.63 27.95
N PRO A 6 -0.35 -10.40 27.26
CA PRO A 6 -0.02 -11.76 26.88
C PRO A 6 0.99 -11.75 25.74
N GLY A 7 1.96 -12.65 25.87
CA GLY A 7 3.11 -12.79 24.98
C GLY A 7 2.75 -13.37 23.62
N TYR A 8 3.49 -12.88 22.62
CA TYR A 8 3.63 -13.55 21.34
C TYR A 8 4.53 -14.77 21.54
N GLN A 9 3.89 -15.92 21.80
CA GLN A 9 4.58 -17.19 21.83
C GLN A 9 4.87 -17.65 20.39
N HIS A 10 6.08 -18.16 20.23
CA HIS A 10 6.69 -18.81 19.08
C HIS A 10 5.75 -19.64 18.18
N TRP A 11 6.08 -19.72 16.88
CA TRP A 11 5.48 -20.70 15.95
C TRP A 11 6.57 -21.57 15.31
N PRO A 12 6.36 -22.91 15.20
CA PRO A 12 7.42 -23.83 14.83
C PRO A 12 7.70 -23.83 13.33
N VAL A 13 8.97 -24.06 12.98
CA VAL A 13 9.45 -24.33 11.62
C VAL A 13 9.13 -25.78 11.28
N LEU A 14 8.13 -26.02 10.43
CA LEU A 14 7.88 -27.35 9.86
C LEU A 14 8.74 -27.55 8.62
N SER A 15 9.72 -28.45 8.78
CA SER A 15 10.52 -29.05 7.72
C SER A 15 9.64 -29.78 6.70
N CYS A 16 9.76 -29.44 5.41
CA CYS A 16 9.27 -30.28 4.33
C CYS A 16 10.45 -30.99 3.65
N LYS A 17 10.75 -32.20 4.13
CA LYS A 17 11.57 -33.20 3.40
C LYS A 17 10.65 -33.90 2.41
N LYS A 18 10.87 -33.76 1.10
CA LYS A 18 10.79 -34.87 0.12
C LYS A 18 11.70 -34.59 -1.08
N LYS A 19 12.47 -35.62 -1.41
CA LYS A 19 13.45 -35.72 -2.50
C LYS A 19 12.89 -36.80 -3.44
N THR A 20 12.72 -36.49 -4.73
CA THR A 20 12.59 -37.52 -5.78
C THR A 20 13.30 -37.03 -7.05
N LYS A 21 14.10 -37.95 -7.61
CA LYS A 21 15.00 -37.81 -8.76
C LYS A 21 14.30 -38.22 -10.08
N GLU A 22 14.94 -37.84 -11.21
CA GLU A 22 14.91 -38.46 -12.58
C GLU A 22 13.69 -38.17 -13.49
N ASN A 23 13.74 -38.02 -14.83
CA ASN A 23 14.68 -37.61 -15.92
C ASN A 23 13.77 -37.48 -17.22
N PRO A 24 14.20 -37.16 -18.46
CA PRO A 24 13.54 -36.15 -19.29
C PRO A 24 12.89 -36.72 -20.58
N ALA A 25 11.64 -36.36 -20.87
CA ALA A 25 11.06 -36.68 -22.17
C ALA A 25 10.14 -35.56 -22.67
N ARG A 26 10.75 -34.75 -23.54
CA ARG A 26 10.20 -33.96 -24.65
C ARG A 26 8.75 -34.28 -25.04
N CYS A 27 7.85 -33.31 -24.91
CA CYS A 27 6.70 -33.12 -25.78
C CYS A 27 6.61 -31.67 -26.25
N ARG A 28 6.36 -31.51 -27.55
CA ARG A 28 6.36 -30.28 -28.34
C ARG A 28 4.94 -29.71 -28.35
N GLY A 29 4.78 -28.38 -28.31
CA GLY A 29 3.57 -27.71 -28.77
C GLY A 29 2.75 -27.01 -27.69
N GLU A 30 2.96 -25.71 -27.57
CA GLU A 30 1.94 -24.63 -27.52
C GLU A 30 2.62 -23.39 -26.95
N GLY A 31 2.80 -22.38 -27.80
CA GLY A 31 3.37 -21.09 -27.43
C GLY A 31 2.43 -20.32 -26.50
N ARG A 32 2.35 -20.74 -25.24
CA ARG A 32 1.84 -19.90 -24.16
C ARG A 32 2.93 -18.86 -23.93
N MET A 33 2.77 -17.65 -24.47
CA MET A 33 3.69 -16.54 -24.16
C MET A 33 3.82 -16.49 -22.64
N ALA A 34 5.04 -16.74 -22.14
CA ALA A 34 5.33 -16.71 -20.73
C ALA A 34 4.96 -15.32 -20.23
N LYS A 35 3.86 -15.25 -19.46
CA LYS A 35 3.44 -14.05 -18.75
C LYS A 35 4.68 -13.52 -18.03
N PRO A 36 5.07 -12.24 -18.20
CA PRO A 36 6.32 -11.75 -17.63
C PRO A 36 6.27 -12.02 -16.14
N ALA A 37 7.13 -12.92 -15.68
CA ALA A 37 7.32 -13.15 -14.28
C ALA A 37 7.84 -11.81 -13.75
N ILE A 38 7.07 -11.16 -12.90
CA ILE A 38 7.60 -10.09 -12.07
C ILE A 38 8.66 -10.79 -11.21
N HIS A 39 9.90 -10.81 -11.70
CA HIS A 39 10.93 -11.76 -11.27
C HIS A 39 11.14 -11.63 -9.76
N GLY A 40 10.61 -12.61 -8.99
CA GLY A 40 10.65 -12.65 -7.54
C GLY A 40 9.30 -12.66 -6.81
N PHE A 41 8.16 -12.47 -7.49
CA PHE A 41 6.82 -12.57 -6.88
C PHE A 41 6.10 -13.86 -7.28
N ASP A 42 5.89 -14.75 -6.31
CA ASP A 42 5.19 -16.03 -6.51
C ASP A 42 3.67 -15.85 -6.51
N PHE A 43 3.10 -15.48 -7.65
CA PHE A 43 1.67 -15.22 -7.79
C PHE A 43 0.80 -16.43 -7.39
N GLU A 44 1.24 -17.66 -7.70
CA GLU A 44 0.44 -18.86 -7.45
C GLU A 44 0.32 -19.16 -5.96
N HIS A 45 1.39 -18.98 -5.18
CA HIS A 45 1.34 -19.06 -3.71
C HIS A 45 0.32 -18.08 -3.13
N TRP A 46 0.42 -16.79 -3.48
CA TRP A 46 -0.49 -15.76 -2.95
C TRP A 46 -1.94 -15.98 -3.35
N ALA A 47 -2.19 -16.43 -4.59
CA ALA A 47 -3.53 -16.74 -5.07
C ALA A 47 -4.13 -17.97 -4.38
N ALA A 48 -3.32 -19.01 -4.13
CA ALA A 48 -3.75 -20.17 -3.35
C ALA A 48 -4.05 -19.77 -1.90
N LEU A 49 -3.15 -19.05 -1.25
CA LEU A 49 -3.29 -18.60 0.13
C LEU A 49 -4.55 -17.74 0.32
N ALA A 50 -4.83 -16.80 -0.58
CA ALA A 50 -6.03 -15.96 -0.51
C ALA A 50 -7.34 -16.77 -0.61
N ARG A 51 -7.33 -17.92 -1.28
CA ARG A 51 -8.50 -18.81 -1.41
C ARG A 51 -8.66 -19.73 -0.22
N THR A 52 -7.57 -20.26 0.33
CA THR A 52 -7.60 -21.29 1.37
C THR A 52 -7.54 -20.73 2.79
N ASP A 53 -6.78 -19.64 2.99
CA ASP A 53 -6.61 -18.97 4.28
C ASP A 53 -6.54 -17.45 4.09
N PRO A 54 -7.70 -16.77 4.04
CA PRO A 54 -7.75 -15.31 3.92
C PRO A 54 -7.05 -14.58 5.06
N LEU A 55 -7.04 -15.13 6.29
CA LEU A 55 -6.40 -14.50 7.43
C LEU A 55 -4.87 -14.61 7.33
N GLY A 56 -4.36 -15.79 6.94
CA GLY A 56 -2.95 -16.01 6.65
C GLY A 56 -2.44 -15.12 5.51
N PHE A 57 -3.23 -14.96 4.45
CA PHE A 57 -2.92 -14.01 3.37
C PHE A 57 -2.75 -12.58 3.89
N GLU A 58 -3.67 -12.12 4.74
CA GLU A 58 -3.61 -10.77 5.32
C GLU A 58 -2.37 -10.59 6.22
N ALA A 59 -2.00 -11.62 6.98
CA ALA A 59 -0.80 -11.62 7.81
C ALA A 59 0.49 -11.57 6.98
N GLU A 60 0.63 -12.46 5.99
CA GLU A 60 1.82 -12.48 5.11
C GLU A 60 1.96 -11.16 4.35
N ARG A 61 0.84 -10.61 3.83
CA ARG A 61 0.87 -9.34 3.11
C ARG A 61 1.40 -8.21 4.00
N ALA A 62 0.95 -8.15 5.26
CA ALA A 62 1.41 -7.13 6.20
C ALA A 62 2.93 -7.22 6.43
N VAL A 63 3.48 -8.43 6.52
CA VAL A 63 4.94 -8.65 6.67
C VAL A 63 5.71 -8.17 5.44
N VAL A 64 5.27 -8.53 4.23
CA VAL A 64 5.94 -8.11 2.99
C VAL A 64 5.91 -6.60 2.81
N VAL A 65 4.77 -5.96 3.12
CA VAL A 65 4.64 -4.50 3.05
C VAL A 65 5.53 -3.80 4.06
N GLU A 66 5.55 -4.25 5.33
CA GLU A 66 6.42 -3.64 6.33
C GLU A 66 7.91 -3.83 5.98
N ALA A 67 8.29 -4.98 5.39
CA ALA A 67 9.63 -5.18 4.87
C ALA A 67 9.99 -4.19 3.76
N ALA A 68 9.07 -3.90 2.84
CA ALA A 68 9.26 -2.89 1.80
C ALA A 68 9.39 -1.47 2.39
N ILE A 69 8.58 -1.13 3.39
CA ILE A 69 8.66 0.15 4.10
C ILE A 69 10.01 0.30 4.81
N ARG A 70 10.50 -0.74 5.48
CA ARG A 70 11.79 -0.73 6.19
C ARG A 70 12.99 -0.53 5.26
N ARG A 71 12.90 -0.97 4.01
CA ARG A 71 13.93 -0.76 2.97
C ARG A 71 13.99 0.68 2.47
N ALA A 72 12.93 1.46 2.66
CA ALA A 72 12.92 2.87 2.26
C ALA A 72 13.77 3.75 3.20
N PRO A 73 14.28 4.91 2.72
CA PRO A 73 14.96 5.91 3.53
C PRO A 73 14.16 6.30 4.79
N ARG A 74 14.84 6.50 5.92
CA ARG A 74 14.23 6.67 7.25
C ARG A 74 13.22 7.82 7.32
N ASP A 75 13.53 8.93 6.65
CA ASP A 75 12.68 10.12 6.50
C ASP A 75 11.33 9.80 5.83
N ARG A 76 11.30 8.79 4.94
CA ARG A 76 10.09 8.39 4.19
C ARG A 76 9.26 7.35 4.90
N GLN A 77 9.84 6.56 5.81
CA GLN A 77 9.16 5.41 6.44
C GLN A 77 7.87 5.82 7.17
N ARG A 78 7.91 6.93 7.94
CA ARG A 78 6.72 7.43 8.65
C ARG A 78 5.57 7.74 7.70
N ARG A 79 5.88 8.42 6.59
CA ARG A 79 4.88 8.76 5.56
C ARG A 79 4.32 7.51 4.88
N LEU A 80 5.17 6.53 4.58
CA LEU A 80 4.77 5.27 3.96
C LEU A 80 3.84 4.45 4.88
N ARG A 81 4.14 4.35 6.19
CA ARG A 81 3.24 3.68 7.15
C ARG A 81 1.87 4.37 7.22
N GLY A 82 1.84 5.69 7.20
CA GLY A 82 0.59 6.45 7.15
C GLY A 82 -0.22 6.20 5.88
N LEU A 83 0.45 6.10 4.72
CA LEU A 83 -0.20 5.73 3.46
C LEU A 83 -0.75 4.30 3.51
N GLN A 84 0.05 3.35 3.99
CA GLN A 84 -0.38 1.95 4.14
C GLN A 84 -1.58 1.83 5.07
N TRP A 85 -1.57 2.53 6.21
CA TRP A 85 -2.72 2.55 7.11
C TRP A 85 -3.99 3.03 6.41
N ARG A 86 -3.90 4.09 5.59
CA ARG A 86 -5.05 4.59 4.81
C ARG A 86 -5.56 3.55 3.81
N ILE A 87 -4.65 2.86 3.12
CA ILE A 87 -4.99 1.76 2.20
C ILE A 87 -5.71 0.64 2.97
N ASP A 88 -5.20 0.25 4.14
CA ASP A 88 -5.81 -0.78 4.98
C ASP A 88 -7.19 -0.36 5.48
N GLN A 89 -7.40 0.91 5.84
CA GLN A 89 -8.74 1.40 6.20
C GLN A 89 -9.72 1.34 5.02
N VAL A 90 -9.29 1.71 3.81
CA VAL A 90 -10.15 1.58 2.61
C VAL A 90 -10.55 0.13 2.40
N ARG A 91 -9.61 -0.83 2.55
CA ARG A 91 -9.91 -2.26 2.41
C ARG A 91 -10.85 -2.77 3.51
N ARG A 92 -10.66 -2.35 4.76
CA ARG A 92 -11.48 -2.80 5.91
C ARG A 92 -12.90 -2.24 5.89
N THR A 93 -13.06 -0.99 5.47
CA THR A 93 -14.36 -0.29 5.53
C THR A 93 -15.23 -0.53 4.29
N THR A 94 -14.65 -1.09 3.21
CA THR A 94 -15.39 -1.31 1.96
C THR A 94 -15.79 -2.78 1.87
N HIS A 95 -17.09 -3.07 1.79
CA HIS A 95 -17.59 -4.44 1.67
C HIS A 95 -17.25 -5.11 0.33
N ASN A 96 -17.04 -4.33 -0.73
CA ASN A 96 -16.73 -4.85 -2.06
C ASN A 96 -15.24 -4.59 -2.42
N PRO A 97 -14.46 -5.64 -2.75
CA PRO A 97 -13.05 -5.51 -3.06
C PRO A 97 -12.77 -4.68 -4.34
N LEU A 98 -13.67 -4.70 -5.32
CA LEU A 98 -13.55 -3.90 -6.53
C LEU A 98 -13.73 -2.41 -6.23
N VAL A 99 -14.68 -2.06 -5.37
CA VAL A 99 -14.88 -0.67 -4.90
C VAL A 99 -13.66 -0.21 -4.10
N ALA A 100 -13.08 -1.08 -3.27
CA ALA A 100 -11.84 -0.76 -2.56
C ALA A 100 -10.70 -0.47 -3.55
N CYS A 101 -10.57 -1.27 -4.61
CA CYS A 101 -9.59 -1.06 -5.67
C CYS A 101 -9.77 0.30 -6.36
N GLN A 102 -10.99 0.64 -6.77
CA GLN A 102 -11.31 1.94 -7.38
C GLN A 102 -10.95 3.11 -6.45
N ARG A 103 -11.26 3.01 -5.15
CA ARG A 103 -10.90 4.02 -4.16
C ARG A 103 -9.39 4.18 -4.00
N ILE A 104 -8.66 3.07 -3.94
CA ILE A 104 -7.18 3.08 -3.88
C ILE A 104 -6.59 3.70 -5.15
N GLN A 105 -7.11 3.36 -6.33
CA GLN A 105 -6.72 3.99 -7.59
C GLN A 105 -6.99 5.51 -7.56
N GLY A 106 -8.15 5.92 -7.05
CA GLY A 106 -8.48 7.34 -6.86
C GLY A 106 -7.49 8.06 -5.95
N MET A 107 -7.00 7.43 -4.88
CA MET A 107 -5.96 7.99 -4.03
C MET A 107 -4.64 8.23 -4.79
N MET A 108 -4.26 7.33 -5.70
CA MET A 108 -3.06 7.51 -6.53
C MET A 108 -3.22 8.70 -7.46
N TRP A 109 -4.34 8.78 -8.19
CA TRP A 109 -4.61 9.90 -9.09
C TRP A 109 -4.71 11.23 -8.35
N ALA A 110 -5.33 11.25 -7.17
CA ALA A 110 -5.38 12.45 -6.34
C ALA A 110 -3.98 12.94 -5.94
N ALA A 111 -3.03 12.04 -5.66
CA ALA A 111 -1.66 12.44 -5.36
C ALA A 111 -0.93 13.06 -6.58
N VAL A 112 -1.30 12.63 -7.79
CA VAL A 112 -0.72 13.15 -9.04
C VAL A 112 -1.32 14.50 -9.42
N LEU A 113 -2.64 14.62 -9.36
CA LEU A 113 -3.41 15.74 -9.92
C LEU A 113 -3.79 16.83 -8.93
N ARG A 114 -3.60 16.63 -7.62
CA ARG A 114 -3.91 17.66 -6.63
C ARG A 114 -3.02 18.90 -6.80
N ASP A 115 -3.51 20.03 -6.29
CA ASP A 115 -2.70 21.24 -6.14
C ASP A 115 -1.43 20.96 -5.33
N GLY A 116 -0.29 21.37 -5.88
CA GLY A 116 1.04 21.05 -5.35
C GLY A 116 1.44 19.57 -5.50
N GLY A 117 0.75 18.81 -6.36
CA GLY A 117 1.02 17.42 -6.67
C GLY A 117 2.19 17.23 -7.65
N LEU A 118 2.28 16.01 -8.21
CA LEU A 118 3.34 15.68 -9.16
C LEU A 118 3.24 16.49 -10.45
N LEU A 119 2.04 16.62 -11.03
CA LEU A 119 1.85 17.34 -12.29
C LEU A 119 2.24 18.81 -12.14
N ASP A 120 1.80 19.47 -11.08
CA ASP A 120 2.21 20.84 -10.74
C ASP A 120 3.73 20.97 -10.56
N SER A 121 4.37 19.99 -9.93
CA SER A 121 5.83 19.99 -9.73
C SER A 121 6.56 19.88 -11.07
N LEU A 122 6.05 19.06 -12.01
CA LEU A 122 6.61 18.94 -13.35
C LEU A 122 6.41 20.23 -14.16
N HIS A 123 5.22 20.85 -14.10
CA HIS A 123 4.98 22.14 -14.73
C HIS A 123 5.95 23.21 -14.23
N ARG A 124 6.17 23.31 -12.91
CA ARG A 124 7.13 24.26 -12.33
C ARG A 124 8.56 24.02 -12.81
N LEU A 125 8.98 22.76 -12.88
CA LEU A 125 10.31 22.41 -13.42
C LEU A 125 10.44 22.82 -14.88
N SER A 126 9.38 22.66 -15.69
CA SER A 126 9.37 23.12 -17.07
C SER A 126 9.43 24.65 -17.19
N GLU A 127 8.70 25.38 -16.34
CA GLU A 127 8.69 26.85 -16.33
C GLU A 127 10.07 27.43 -16.01
N ILE A 128 10.81 26.81 -15.06
CA ILE A 128 12.19 27.20 -14.72
C ILE A 128 13.12 27.05 -15.93
N GLY A 129 12.96 26.00 -16.73
CA GLY A 129 13.78 25.78 -17.94
C GLY A 129 13.49 26.76 -19.07
N VAL A 130 12.32 27.39 -19.09
CA VAL A 130 11.85 28.30 -20.15
C VAL A 130 11.93 29.78 -19.71
N GLY A 131 12.32 30.06 -18.47
CA GLY A 131 12.41 31.44 -17.94
C GLY A 131 11.04 32.08 -17.66
N VAL A 132 9.97 31.28 -17.57
CA VAL A 132 8.63 31.77 -17.25
C VAL A 132 8.55 31.99 -15.74
N PRO A 133 8.08 33.16 -15.25
CA PRO A 133 7.95 33.41 -13.83
C PRO A 133 6.97 32.41 -13.20
N ALA A 134 7.43 31.70 -12.16
CA ALA A 134 6.65 30.69 -11.47
C ALA A 134 5.29 31.25 -11.04
N ARG A 135 4.20 30.50 -11.30
CA ARG A 135 2.86 30.89 -10.86
C ARG A 135 2.87 31.22 -9.36
N PRO A 136 2.34 32.39 -8.95
CA PRO A 136 2.26 32.75 -7.55
C PRO A 136 1.43 31.69 -6.82
N ARG A 137 1.91 31.24 -5.65
CA ARG A 137 1.11 30.36 -4.80
C ARG A 137 -0.18 31.11 -4.50
N VAL A 138 -1.33 30.46 -4.72
CA VAL A 138 -2.61 30.95 -4.22
C VAL A 138 -2.39 31.28 -2.74
N SER A 139 -2.64 32.54 -2.38
CA SER A 139 -2.39 33.05 -1.03
C SER A 139 -3.01 32.10 -0.01
N GLU A 140 -2.27 31.85 1.07
CA GLU A 140 -2.80 31.15 2.24
C GLU A 140 -4.08 31.88 2.64
N ARG A 141 -5.24 31.30 2.31
CA ARG A 141 -6.49 31.72 2.92
C ARG A 141 -6.30 31.39 4.39
N GLU A 142 -5.95 32.42 5.16
CA GLU A 142 -5.82 32.37 6.61
C GLU A 142 -7.08 31.70 7.16
N ALA A 143 -6.92 30.52 7.76
CA ALA A 143 -8.05 29.74 8.20
C ALA A 143 -8.76 30.51 9.31
N VAL A 144 -9.97 30.99 9.05
CA VAL A 144 -10.79 31.66 10.05
C VAL A 144 -11.20 30.61 11.10
N VAL A 145 -10.69 30.76 12.32
CA VAL A 145 -11.10 29.93 13.46
C VAL A 145 -12.56 30.26 13.79
N LEU A 146 -13.47 29.34 13.44
CA LEU A 146 -14.87 29.45 13.85
C LEU A 146 -14.97 29.17 15.35
N ALA A 147 -15.55 30.11 16.10
CA ALA A 147 -15.80 29.90 17.52
C ALA A 147 -16.80 28.75 17.73
N PHE A 148 -16.37 27.69 18.42
CA PHE A 148 -17.28 26.63 18.86
C PHE A 148 -18.12 27.14 20.03
N ARG A 149 -19.40 27.41 19.78
CA ARG A 149 -20.34 27.76 20.86
C ARG A 149 -20.59 26.51 21.73
N ARG A 150 -20.31 26.62 23.03
CA ARG A 150 -20.68 25.59 24.01
C ARG A 150 -22.21 25.52 24.05
N PRO A 151 -22.84 24.33 23.93
CA PRO A 151 -24.28 24.22 24.12
C PRO A 151 -24.62 24.69 25.54
N ALA A 152 -25.63 25.55 25.67
CA ALA A 152 -26.15 25.93 26.98
C ALA A 152 -26.55 24.64 27.73
N ALA A 153 -26.15 24.53 28.99
CA ALA A 153 -26.58 23.43 29.85
C ALA A 153 -28.11 23.41 29.85
N ARG A 154 -28.69 22.27 29.48
CA ARG A 154 -30.12 22.05 29.64
C ARG A 154 -30.36 21.87 31.15
N CYS A 155 -31.07 22.83 31.76
CA CYS A 155 -31.62 22.70 33.10
C CYS A 155 -32.77 21.69 33.10
#